data_AF-A0A3G9GXD7-F1
#
_entry.id   AF-A0A3G9GXD7-F1
#
_cell.length_a   1.000
_cell.length_b   1.000
_cell.length_c   1.000
_cell.angle_alpha   90.00
_cell.angle_beta   90.00
_cell.angle_gamma   90.00
#
_symmetry.space_group_name_H-M   'P 1'
#
loop_
_entity.id
_entity.type
_entity.pdbx_description
1 polymer ?
#
loop_
_entity_poly.entity_id
_entity_poly.type
_entity_poly.pdbx_seq_one_letter_code
_entity_poly.pdbx_strand_id
1 'polypeptide(L)'
;MTSVGFEWKMIPSARIEGYMLYRLDPGSRDGKLKRVATISDRYSSHYVDENLKPGSLYIYQMSTYTSDGFESLQSEPVRVKTAPMVPSVSFLRAIANLPERIKLIWRPHQDMRVTGYVIERTTVAEPGKWQEIAEVQNRLSAEYIDRQIKQEEVYVYRVRVKLCNGLVSGPSTAVKAITKPLPKPPLHLTATQDLPRSIHLEWQPSPTPDVVYYKVYRSPFANAFYIYRAKTDKTFFDDRVDDDGKIYYYKVSAVDKDGLESPIPDVPVMGSTLTRPSPPTITAAKTAFSQGIIIWEPGDDRAEKYDVIRTHWEGLSRETRTFTNIYGNKFVDKFMKPGIKYTYRVVEIDRNGLRSEPSEAVELYIEPGRR
;
A
#
# COMPACT_ATOMS: atom_id res chain seq x y z
N MET A 1 -1.90 -47.19 -10.04
CA MET A 1 -1.77 -46.09 -11.04
C MET A 1 -0.32 -45.96 -11.51
N THR A 2 0.65 -46.17 -10.62
CA THR A 2 2.09 -46.13 -10.92
C THR A 2 2.79 -47.45 -10.60
N SER A 3 2.03 -48.52 -10.52
CA SER A 3 2.55 -49.85 -10.25
C SER A 3 1.72 -50.91 -10.98
N VAL A 4 2.37 -52.04 -11.25
CA VAL A 4 1.74 -53.26 -11.79
C VAL A 4 2.18 -54.41 -10.90
N GLY A 5 1.20 -55.12 -10.33
CA GLY A 5 1.42 -56.34 -9.59
C GLY A 5 1.37 -57.54 -10.53
N PHE A 6 2.28 -58.48 -10.32
CA PHE A 6 2.36 -59.75 -11.02
C PHE A 6 2.12 -60.87 -10.02
N GLU A 7 1.36 -61.87 -10.43
CA GLU A 7 1.35 -63.19 -9.82
C GLU A 7 1.68 -64.24 -10.88
N TRP A 8 2.34 -65.31 -10.48
CA TRP A 8 2.57 -66.45 -11.34
C TRP A 8 2.55 -67.76 -10.57
N LYS A 9 2.28 -68.85 -11.30
CA LYS A 9 2.37 -70.20 -10.74
C LYS A 9 3.84 -70.56 -10.54
N MET A 10 4.14 -71.09 -9.36
CA MET A 10 5.47 -71.60 -9.04
C MET A 10 5.83 -72.77 -9.97
N ILE A 11 7.10 -72.83 -10.39
CA ILE A 11 7.61 -73.91 -11.23
C ILE A 11 8.35 -74.90 -10.31
N PRO A 12 7.90 -76.17 -10.21
CA PRO A 12 8.47 -77.15 -9.28
C PRO A 12 9.79 -77.72 -9.83
N SER A 13 10.83 -76.89 -9.89
CA SER A 13 12.17 -77.30 -10.30
C SER A 13 13.19 -76.84 -9.28
N ALA A 14 13.93 -77.79 -8.71
CA ALA A 14 15.00 -77.49 -7.76
C ALA A 14 16.19 -76.73 -8.37
N ARG A 15 16.28 -76.68 -9.71
CA ARG A 15 17.35 -76.01 -10.44
C ARG A 15 17.12 -74.50 -10.59
N ILE A 16 15.88 -74.03 -10.43
CA ILE A 16 15.56 -72.60 -10.51
C ILE A 16 16.04 -71.92 -9.22
N GLU A 17 16.81 -70.86 -9.39
CA GLU A 17 17.27 -69.98 -8.32
C GLU A 17 16.33 -68.78 -8.15
N GLY A 18 15.77 -68.29 -9.27
CA GLY A 18 14.88 -67.14 -9.24
C GLY A 18 14.31 -66.75 -10.62
N TYR A 19 13.77 -65.54 -10.69
CA TYR A 19 13.09 -65.01 -11.87
C TYR A 19 13.70 -63.67 -12.30
N MET A 20 13.70 -63.38 -13.60
CA MET A 20 14.05 -62.07 -14.15
C MET A 20 12.84 -61.46 -14.85
N LEU A 21 12.49 -60.23 -14.45
CA LEU A 21 11.40 -59.47 -15.05
C LEU A 21 11.94 -58.44 -16.03
N TYR A 22 11.36 -58.43 -17.22
CA TYR A 22 11.68 -57.50 -18.30
C TYR A 22 10.50 -56.60 -18.60
N ARG A 23 10.77 -55.33 -18.91
CA ARG A 23 9.77 -54.31 -19.23
C ARG A 23 10.17 -53.48 -20.44
N LEU A 24 9.21 -53.19 -21.30
CA LEU A 24 9.32 -52.23 -22.39
C LEU A 24 8.57 -50.97 -21.96
N ASP A 25 9.31 -49.87 -21.87
CA ASP A 25 8.73 -48.58 -21.49
C ASP A 25 7.93 -47.96 -22.65
N PRO A 26 6.85 -47.21 -22.34
CA PRO A 26 6.05 -46.50 -23.33
C PRO A 26 6.91 -45.56 -24.18
N GLY A 27 6.82 -45.68 -25.51
CA GLY A 27 7.56 -44.84 -26.45
C GLY A 27 9.05 -45.15 -26.55
N SER A 28 9.51 -46.32 -26.06
CA SER A 28 10.90 -46.75 -26.26
C SER A 28 11.23 -46.86 -27.74
N ARG A 29 12.25 -46.12 -28.19
CA ARG A 29 12.65 -46.03 -29.61
C ARG A 29 13.36 -47.28 -30.12
N ASP A 30 14.01 -48.01 -29.21
CA ASP A 30 14.74 -49.24 -29.52
C ASP A 30 13.81 -50.45 -29.63
N GLY A 31 12.56 -50.36 -29.15
CA GLY A 31 11.63 -51.48 -29.05
C GLY A 31 12.12 -52.63 -28.17
N LYS A 32 13.18 -52.42 -27.37
CA LYS A 32 13.84 -53.49 -26.61
C LYS A 32 13.38 -53.52 -25.15
N LEU A 33 13.10 -54.73 -24.70
CA LEU A 33 12.82 -55.03 -23.30
C LEU A 33 14.07 -54.82 -22.45
N LYS A 34 13.89 -54.19 -21.29
CA LYS A 34 14.95 -53.97 -20.30
C LYS A 34 14.66 -54.78 -19.06
N ARG A 35 15.68 -55.39 -18.46
CA ARG A 35 15.53 -56.06 -17.17
C ARG A 35 15.25 -55.02 -16.10
N VAL A 36 14.11 -55.13 -15.43
CA VAL A 36 13.68 -54.22 -14.37
C VAL A 36 13.72 -54.86 -12.98
N ALA A 37 13.79 -56.18 -12.89
CA ALA A 37 13.94 -56.88 -11.63
C ALA A 37 14.71 -58.19 -11.77
N THR A 38 15.41 -58.58 -10.70
CA THR A 38 15.91 -59.94 -10.47
C THR A 38 15.37 -60.38 -9.12
N ILE A 39 14.57 -61.45 -9.12
CA ILE A 39 13.85 -61.97 -7.96
C ILE A 39 14.58 -63.23 -7.53
N SER A 40 15.43 -63.11 -6.51
CA SER A 40 16.37 -64.15 -6.08
C SER A 40 15.78 -65.09 -5.02
N ASP A 41 14.59 -65.60 -5.29
CA ASP A 41 13.97 -66.67 -4.51
C ASP A 41 13.04 -67.47 -5.41
N ARG A 42 13.36 -68.76 -5.62
CA ARG A 42 12.58 -69.68 -6.43
C ARG A 42 11.14 -69.89 -5.94
N TYR A 43 10.89 -69.63 -4.65
CA TYR A 43 9.56 -69.73 -4.06
C TYR A 43 8.74 -68.44 -4.20
N SER A 44 9.33 -67.37 -4.74
CA SER A 44 8.58 -66.16 -5.08
C SER A 44 7.51 -66.45 -6.13
N SER A 45 6.31 -65.95 -5.88
CA SER A 45 5.15 -66.05 -6.76
C SER A 45 4.53 -64.70 -7.09
N HIS A 46 5.07 -63.62 -6.52
CA HIS A 46 4.53 -62.27 -6.64
C HIS A 46 5.67 -61.25 -6.79
N TYR A 47 5.40 -60.19 -7.55
CA TYR A 47 6.29 -59.03 -7.64
C TYR A 47 5.47 -57.78 -7.97
N VAL A 48 5.91 -56.62 -7.49
CA VAL A 48 5.30 -55.34 -7.84
C VAL A 48 6.36 -54.47 -8.51
N ASP A 49 6.09 -54.12 -9.76
CA ASP A 49 6.87 -53.09 -10.45
C ASP A 49 6.28 -51.71 -10.12
N GLU A 50 7.12 -50.80 -9.64
CA GLU A 50 6.72 -49.47 -9.15
C GLU A 50 7.27 -48.34 -10.04
N ASN A 51 6.95 -47.09 -9.70
CA ASN A 51 7.43 -45.89 -10.40
C ASN A 51 7.05 -45.81 -11.89
N LEU A 52 5.91 -46.40 -12.25
CA LEU A 52 5.36 -46.36 -13.61
C LEU A 52 4.62 -45.05 -13.88
N LYS A 53 4.55 -44.66 -15.15
CA LYS A 53 3.77 -43.50 -15.60
C LYS A 53 2.29 -43.86 -15.63
N PRO A 54 1.39 -43.01 -15.10
CA PRO A 54 -0.06 -43.19 -15.25
C PRO A 54 -0.52 -43.24 -16.70
N GLY A 55 -1.63 -43.94 -16.96
CA GLY A 55 -2.29 -44.01 -18.26
C GLY A 55 -1.46 -44.64 -19.39
N SER A 56 -0.35 -45.28 -19.07
CA SER A 56 0.68 -45.68 -20.03
C SER A 56 0.69 -47.19 -20.25
N LEU A 57 0.95 -47.61 -21.48
CA LEU A 57 1.01 -49.03 -21.88
C LEU A 57 2.44 -49.57 -21.74
N TYR A 58 2.58 -50.67 -21.02
CA TYR A 58 3.82 -51.40 -20.79
C TYR A 58 3.70 -52.82 -21.35
N ILE A 59 4.83 -53.39 -21.75
CA ILE A 59 4.94 -54.80 -22.15
C ILE A 59 5.93 -55.48 -21.21
N TYR A 60 5.56 -56.63 -20.66
CA TYR A 60 6.40 -57.41 -19.76
C TYR A 60 6.63 -58.81 -20.29
N GLN A 61 7.84 -59.33 -20.04
CA GLN A 61 8.18 -60.74 -20.21
C GLN A 61 8.98 -61.19 -18.99
N MET A 62 8.92 -62.49 -18.67
CA MET A 62 9.62 -63.06 -17.52
C MET A 62 10.39 -64.32 -17.92
N SER A 63 11.56 -64.52 -17.32
CA SER A 63 12.35 -65.74 -17.47
C SER A 63 12.75 -66.28 -16.09
N THR A 64 13.19 -67.53 -16.03
CA THR A 64 13.81 -68.13 -14.84
C THR A 64 15.31 -68.21 -15.03
N TYR A 65 16.07 -68.18 -13.94
CA TYR A 65 17.51 -68.42 -13.98
C TYR A 65 17.95 -69.45 -12.94
N THR A 66 19.10 -70.06 -13.19
CA THR A 66 19.69 -71.13 -12.37
C THR A 66 21.00 -70.66 -11.70
N SER A 67 21.52 -71.43 -10.73
CA SER A 67 22.71 -71.05 -9.95
C SER A 67 24.01 -70.96 -10.78
N ASP A 68 24.08 -71.66 -11.91
CA ASP A 68 25.16 -71.61 -12.90
C ASP A 68 25.03 -70.43 -13.88
N GLY A 69 24.00 -69.58 -13.72
CA GLY A 69 23.80 -68.38 -14.51
C GLY A 69 23.07 -68.59 -15.84
N PHE A 70 22.52 -69.79 -16.10
CA PHE A 70 21.71 -70.04 -17.27
C PHE A 70 20.33 -69.37 -17.12
N GLU A 71 19.86 -68.72 -18.19
CA GLU A 71 18.56 -68.06 -18.26
C GLU A 71 17.66 -68.78 -19.28
N SER A 72 16.41 -69.04 -18.90
CA SER A 72 15.41 -69.62 -19.79
C SER A 72 14.99 -68.66 -20.90
N LEU A 73 14.26 -69.19 -21.89
CA LEU A 73 13.50 -68.32 -22.79
C LEU A 73 12.52 -67.45 -21.98
N GLN A 74 12.29 -66.24 -22.49
CA GLN A 74 11.31 -65.31 -21.96
C GLN A 74 9.88 -65.81 -22.26
N SER A 75 8.96 -65.56 -21.33
CA SER A 75 7.53 -65.87 -21.47
C SER A 75 6.90 -65.13 -22.64
N GLU A 76 5.67 -65.49 -23.01
CA GLU A 76 4.85 -64.64 -23.90
C GLU A 76 4.69 -63.21 -23.31
N PRO A 77 4.65 -62.17 -24.17
CA PRO A 77 4.56 -60.79 -23.72
C PRO A 77 3.18 -60.46 -23.15
N VAL A 78 3.17 -59.93 -21.92
CA VAL A 78 1.97 -59.43 -21.26
C VAL A 78 1.88 -57.93 -21.42
N ARG A 79 0.75 -57.43 -21.96
CA ARG A 79 0.49 -56.01 -22.14
C ARG A 79 -0.36 -55.47 -20.99
N VAL A 80 0.15 -54.47 -20.28
CA VAL A 80 -0.54 -53.87 -19.13
C VAL A 80 -0.60 -52.36 -19.30
N LYS A 81 -1.79 -51.77 -19.16
CA LYS A 81 -1.99 -50.32 -19.16
C LYS A 81 -2.26 -49.84 -17.75
N THR A 82 -1.44 -48.94 -17.24
CA THR A 82 -1.67 -48.32 -15.92
C THR A 82 -2.92 -47.43 -15.94
N ALA A 83 -3.61 -47.33 -14.81
CA ALA A 83 -4.75 -46.44 -14.66
C ALA A 83 -4.39 -44.98 -15.01
N PRO A 84 -5.31 -44.18 -15.60
CA PRO A 84 -5.05 -42.78 -15.92
C PRO A 84 -4.85 -41.94 -14.67
N MET A 85 -4.19 -40.79 -14.82
CA MET A 85 -4.06 -39.79 -13.75
C MET A 85 -5.44 -39.29 -13.32
N VAL A 86 -5.62 -39.03 -12.02
CA VAL A 86 -6.85 -38.40 -11.52
C VAL A 86 -7.06 -37.01 -12.18
N PRO A 87 -8.31 -36.62 -12.49
CA PRO A 87 -8.58 -35.25 -12.91
C PRO A 87 -8.31 -34.26 -11.77
N SER A 88 -8.21 -32.98 -12.11
CA SER A 88 -8.17 -31.94 -11.08
C SER A 88 -9.55 -31.69 -10.46
N VAL A 89 -9.65 -30.67 -9.61
CA VAL A 89 -10.90 -30.21 -9.01
C VAL A 89 -11.93 -29.81 -10.07
N SER A 90 -13.19 -30.05 -9.74
CA SER A 90 -14.33 -29.56 -10.52
C SER A 90 -14.90 -28.29 -9.90
N PHE A 91 -15.56 -27.46 -10.72
CA PHE A 91 -16.26 -26.25 -10.27
C PHE A 91 -15.35 -25.26 -9.52
N LEU A 92 -14.12 -25.06 -9.99
CA LEU A 92 -13.29 -23.97 -9.49
C LEU A 92 -13.99 -22.64 -9.81
N ARG A 93 -14.22 -21.83 -8.78
CA ARG A 93 -14.80 -20.49 -8.88
C ARG A 93 -13.99 -19.53 -8.04
N ALA A 94 -13.74 -18.35 -8.58
CA ALA A 94 -13.20 -17.23 -7.83
C ALA A 94 -14.32 -16.28 -7.41
N ILE A 95 -14.33 -15.91 -6.13
CA ILE A 95 -15.12 -14.83 -5.56
C ILE A 95 -14.23 -13.58 -5.63
N ALA A 96 -14.54 -12.75 -6.63
CA ALA A 96 -13.85 -11.50 -6.94
C ALA A 96 -14.45 -10.31 -6.18
N ASN A 97 -13.87 -9.12 -6.37
CA ASN A 97 -14.33 -7.85 -5.81
C ASN A 97 -14.35 -7.79 -4.26
N LEU A 98 -13.49 -8.58 -3.61
CA LEU A 98 -13.25 -8.46 -2.17
C LEU A 98 -12.11 -7.44 -1.93
N PRO A 99 -12.12 -6.72 -0.79
CA PRO A 99 -11.06 -5.78 -0.46
C PRO A 99 -9.76 -6.54 -0.19
N GLU A 100 -8.70 -6.27 -0.95
CA GLU A 100 -7.36 -6.85 -0.75
C GLU A 100 -7.31 -8.38 -0.63
N ARG A 101 -8.25 -9.10 -1.25
CA ARG A 101 -8.22 -10.57 -1.29
C ARG A 101 -9.02 -11.14 -2.44
N ILE A 102 -8.74 -12.39 -2.79
CA ILE A 102 -9.56 -13.20 -3.71
C ILE A 102 -9.82 -14.54 -3.02
N LYS A 103 -11.09 -14.97 -2.97
CA LYS A 103 -11.45 -16.27 -2.42
C LYS A 103 -11.69 -17.27 -3.55
N LEU A 104 -10.99 -18.38 -3.54
CA LEU A 104 -11.21 -19.52 -4.41
C LEU A 104 -12.04 -20.57 -3.68
N ILE A 105 -13.02 -21.14 -4.38
CA ILE A 105 -13.81 -22.27 -3.91
C ILE A 105 -13.89 -23.31 -5.02
N TRP A 106 -13.92 -24.58 -4.65
CA TRP A 106 -14.10 -25.70 -5.57
C TRP A 106 -14.90 -26.82 -4.92
N ARG A 107 -15.22 -27.88 -5.68
CA ARG A 107 -15.83 -29.08 -5.11
C ARG A 107 -14.76 -30.00 -4.53
N PRO A 108 -14.89 -30.49 -3.27
CA PRO A 108 -14.00 -31.49 -2.72
C PRO A 108 -13.85 -32.71 -3.64
N HIS A 109 -12.61 -33.16 -3.83
CA HIS A 109 -12.32 -34.29 -4.69
C HIS A 109 -12.82 -35.60 -4.04
N GLN A 110 -13.47 -36.47 -4.83
CA GLN A 110 -14.09 -37.71 -4.35
C GLN A 110 -13.08 -38.84 -4.17
N ASP A 111 -11.97 -38.80 -4.90
CA ASP A 111 -10.91 -39.80 -4.78
C ASP A 111 -10.18 -39.69 -3.43
N MET A 112 -10.22 -40.77 -2.66
CA MET A 112 -9.62 -40.86 -1.32
C MET A 112 -8.09 -40.80 -1.34
N ARG A 113 -7.45 -40.98 -2.51
CA ARG A 113 -5.99 -40.86 -2.66
C ARG A 113 -5.54 -39.41 -2.68
N VAL A 114 -6.43 -38.44 -2.87
CA VAL A 114 -6.09 -37.01 -2.82
C VAL A 114 -5.80 -36.61 -1.37
N THR A 115 -4.65 -36.00 -1.15
CA THR A 115 -4.22 -35.50 0.16
C THR A 115 -4.33 -33.99 0.27
N GLY A 116 -4.34 -33.28 -0.85
CA GLY A 116 -4.44 -31.82 -0.88
C GLY A 116 -4.50 -31.23 -2.28
N TYR A 117 -4.40 -29.91 -2.33
CA TYR A 117 -4.55 -29.09 -3.53
C TYR A 117 -3.36 -28.15 -3.67
N VAL A 118 -2.81 -28.06 -4.88
CA VAL A 118 -1.77 -27.09 -5.23
C VAL A 118 -2.45 -25.95 -5.99
N ILE A 119 -2.30 -24.73 -5.47
CA ILE A 119 -2.93 -23.53 -6.00
C ILE A 119 -1.87 -22.80 -6.81
N GLU A 120 -2.12 -22.66 -8.10
CA GLU A 120 -1.26 -21.92 -9.01
C GLU A 120 -1.93 -20.62 -9.45
N ARG A 121 -1.13 -19.56 -9.55
CA ARG A 121 -1.55 -18.23 -9.97
C ARG A 121 -0.61 -17.69 -11.04
N THR A 122 -1.17 -16.95 -11.98
CA THR A 122 -0.44 -16.11 -12.94
C THR A 122 -1.18 -14.79 -13.10
N THR A 123 -0.56 -13.79 -13.71
CA THR A 123 -1.21 -12.52 -14.02
C THR A 123 -1.54 -12.47 -15.51
N VAL A 124 -2.50 -11.61 -15.89
CA VAL A 124 -2.80 -11.39 -17.32
C VAL A 124 -1.62 -10.72 -18.03
N ALA A 125 -0.79 -9.95 -17.31
CA ALA A 125 0.41 -9.32 -17.84
C ALA A 125 1.52 -10.32 -18.18
N GLU A 126 1.59 -11.46 -17.47
CA GLU A 126 2.60 -12.50 -17.69
C GLU A 126 1.95 -13.86 -17.98
N PRO A 127 1.25 -14.01 -19.13
CA PRO A 127 0.52 -15.24 -19.42
C PRO A 127 1.46 -16.45 -19.47
N GLY A 128 1.10 -17.51 -18.75
CA GLY A 128 1.83 -18.79 -18.76
C GLY A 128 2.94 -18.92 -17.70
N LYS A 129 3.32 -17.84 -17.00
CA LYS A 129 4.26 -17.90 -15.87
C LYS A 129 3.53 -18.29 -14.57
N TRP A 130 3.11 -19.54 -14.50
CA TRP A 130 2.41 -20.08 -13.33
C TRP A 130 3.33 -20.18 -12.11
N GLN A 131 2.89 -19.58 -11.00
CA GLN A 131 3.53 -19.67 -9.70
C GLN A 131 2.66 -20.50 -8.77
N GLU A 132 3.26 -21.45 -8.06
CA GLU A 132 2.62 -22.10 -6.93
C GLU A 132 2.59 -21.12 -5.75
N ILE A 133 1.39 -20.80 -5.28
CA ILE A 133 1.21 -19.82 -4.19
C ILE A 133 0.79 -20.45 -2.87
N ALA A 134 0.27 -21.68 -2.92
CA ALA A 134 -0.13 -22.41 -1.72
C ALA A 134 -0.35 -23.90 -1.99
N GLU A 135 -0.19 -24.70 -0.93
CA GLU A 135 -0.68 -26.08 -0.86
C GLU A 135 -1.72 -26.19 0.26
N VAL A 136 -2.97 -26.51 -0.10
CA VAL A 136 -4.07 -26.70 0.85
C VAL A 136 -4.15 -28.19 1.21
N GLN A 137 -3.92 -28.51 2.48
CA GLN A 137 -3.99 -29.87 2.99
C GLN A 137 -5.44 -30.32 3.22
N ASN A 138 -5.63 -31.65 3.19
CA ASN A 138 -6.91 -32.37 3.35
C ASN A 138 -7.84 -32.22 2.13
N ARG A 139 -8.28 -33.35 1.57
CA ARG A 139 -9.18 -33.38 0.40
C ARG A 139 -10.51 -32.66 0.64
N LEU A 140 -10.96 -32.53 1.88
CA LEU A 140 -12.22 -31.85 2.19
C LEU A 140 -12.07 -30.33 2.35
N SER A 141 -10.84 -29.82 2.44
CA SER A 141 -10.54 -28.38 2.46
C SER A 141 -10.65 -27.80 1.05
N ALA A 142 -11.85 -27.34 0.68
CA ALA A 142 -12.16 -26.93 -0.69
C ALA A 142 -12.27 -25.41 -0.89
N GLU A 143 -11.46 -24.65 -0.15
CA GLU A 143 -11.33 -23.21 -0.32
C GLU A 143 -9.90 -22.73 -0.09
N TYR A 144 -9.59 -21.56 -0.67
CA TYR A 144 -8.34 -20.84 -0.45
C TYR A 144 -8.59 -19.33 -0.53
N ILE A 145 -7.94 -18.55 0.32
CA ILE A 145 -8.03 -17.08 0.31
C ILE A 145 -6.65 -16.52 0.00
N ASP A 146 -6.50 -15.98 -1.21
CA ASP A 146 -5.29 -15.26 -1.60
C ASP A 146 -5.34 -13.84 -1.04
N ARG A 147 -4.33 -13.49 -0.22
CA ARG A 147 -4.12 -12.16 0.35
C ARG A 147 -2.85 -11.48 -0.18
N GLN A 148 -2.02 -12.19 -0.95
CA GLN A 148 -0.73 -11.70 -1.43
C GLN A 148 -0.86 -11.15 -2.84
N ILE A 149 -1.69 -10.12 -2.97
CA ILE A 149 -2.11 -9.57 -4.25
C ILE A 149 -1.79 -8.08 -4.32
N LYS A 150 -1.58 -7.60 -5.53
CA LYS A 150 -1.35 -6.20 -5.86
C LYS A 150 -2.65 -5.57 -6.33
N GLN A 151 -2.79 -4.28 -6.06
CA GLN A 151 -3.92 -3.48 -6.52
C GLN A 151 -3.95 -3.40 -8.05
N GLU A 152 -5.16 -3.29 -8.60
CA GLU A 152 -5.45 -3.12 -10.03
C GLU A 152 -4.96 -4.25 -10.96
N GLU A 153 -4.50 -5.37 -10.40
CA GLU A 153 -3.99 -6.50 -11.17
C GLU A 153 -5.07 -7.59 -11.37
N VAL A 154 -5.16 -8.11 -12.59
CA VAL A 154 -6.06 -9.24 -12.91
C VAL A 154 -5.28 -10.55 -12.78
N TYR A 155 -5.74 -11.39 -11.86
CA TYR A 155 -5.15 -12.69 -11.56
C TYR A 155 -5.90 -13.81 -12.27
N VAL A 156 -5.15 -14.84 -12.66
CA VAL A 156 -5.67 -16.08 -13.22
C VAL A 156 -5.21 -17.23 -12.33
N TYR A 157 -6.16 -18.04 -11.86
CA TYR A 157 -5.92 -19.14 -10.94
C TYR A 157 -6.26 -20.47 -11.58
N ARG A 158 -5.51 -21.50 -11.23
CA ARG A 158 -5.85 -22.90 -11.50
C ARG A 158 -5.42 -23.76 -10.31
N VAL A 159 -6.06 -24.90 -10.16
CA VAL A 159 -5.77 -25.82 -9.06
C VAL A 159 -5.32 -27.16 -9.63
N ARG A 160 -4.39 -27.83 -8.96
CA ARG A 160 -4.01 -29.23 -9.19
C ARG A 160 -4.30 -30.04 -7.93
N VAL A 161 -4.53 -31.33 -8.06
CA VAL A 161 -4.67 -32.23 -6.89
C VAL A 161 -3.36 -32.95 -6.63
N LYS A 162 -3.01 -33.09 -5.35
CA LYS A 162 -1.86 -33.86 -4.88
C LYS A 162 -2.34 -35.17 -4.30
N LEU A 163 -1.69 -36.26 -4.69
CA LEU A 163 -1.99 -37.61 -4.24
C LEU A 163 -1.10 -38.03 -3.05
N CYS A 164 -1.54 -39.04 -2.30
CA CYS A 164 -0.79 -39.61 -1.17
C CYS A 164 0.58 -40.17 -1.54
N ASN A 165 0.79 -40.55 -2.80
CA ASN A 165 2.08 -40.99 -3.34
C ASN A 165 2.94 -39.83 -3.89
N GLY A 166 2.55 -38.58 -3.64
CA GLY A 166 3.29 -37.38 -4.05
C GLY A 166 3.05 -36.91 -5.49
N LEU A 167 2.29 -37.65 -6.30
CA LEU A 167 1.97 -37.22 -7.66
C LEU A 167 1.02 -36.03 -7.67
N VAL A 168 1.16 -35.19 -8.69
CA VAL A 168 0.32 -34.02 -8.93
C VAL A 168 -0.41 -34.18 -10.26
N SER A 169 -1.72 -33.90 -10.27
CA SER A 169 -2.53 -33.97 -11.48
C SER A 169 -2.17 -32.89 -12.50
N GLY A 170 -2.79 -32.98 -13.69
CA GLY A 170 -2.91 -31.82 -14.56
C GLY A 170 -3.75 -30.70 -13.91
N PRO A 171 -3.71 -29.47 -14.45
CA PRO A 171 -4.46 -28.34 -13.91
C PRO A 171 -5.96 -28.43 -14.15
N SER A 172 -6.74 -27.76 -13.30
CA SER A 172 -8.16 -27.47 -13.55
C SER A 172 -8.33 -26.46 -14.69
N THR A 173 -9.58 -26.26 -15.13
CA THR A 173 -9.94 -25.05 -15.87
C THR A 173 -9.55 -23.82 -15.05
N ALA A 174 -8.92 -22.85 -15.69
CA ALA A 174 -8.47 -21.64 -15.04
C ALA A 174 -9.62 -20.63 -14.88
N VAL A 175 -9.59 -19.85 -13.81
CA VAL A 175 -10.55 -18.78 -13.53
C VAL A 175 -9.84 -17.44 -13.37
N LYS A 176 -10.48 -16.36 -13.83
CA LYS A 176 -9.98 -15.00 -13.67
C LYS A 176 -10.67 -14.30 -12.51
N ALA A 177 -9.93 -13.48 -11.79
CA ALA A 177 -10.48 -12.63 -10.74
C ALA A 177 -9.67 -11.34 -10.57
N ILE A 178 -10.36 -10.32 -10.06
CA ILE A 178 -9.81 -9.03 -9.68
C ILE A 178 -10.36 -8.68 -8.30
N THR A 179 -9.67 -7.81 -7.58
CA THR A 179 -10.13 -7.28 -6.31
C THR A 179 -11.05 -6.09 -6.46
N LYS A 180 -11.64 -5.69 -5.32
CA LYS A 180 -12.38 -4.43 -5.26
C LYS A 180 -11.41 -3.29 -5.66
N PRO A 181 -11.79 -2.42 -6.61
CA PRO A 181 -10.96 -1.27 -6.97
C PRO A 181 -10.83 -0.32 -5.78
N LEU A 182 -9.71 0.41 -5.72
CA LEU A 182 -9.57 1.51 -4.76
C LEU A 182 -10.61 2.60 -5.06
N PRO A 183 -11.08 3.35 -4.04
CA PRO A 183 -11.89 4.51 -4.32
C PRO A 183 -11.09 5.55 -5.10
N LYS A 184 -11.78 6.37 -5.89
CA LYS A 184 -11.23 7.56 -6.53
C LYS A 184 -11.01 8.68 -5.49
N PRO A 185 -10.00 9.54 -5.65
CA PRO A 185 -9.81 10.69 -4.76
C PRO A 185 -10.99 11.68 -4.83
N PRO A 186 -11.13 12.58 -3.84
CA PRO A 186 -12.06 13.71 -3.95
C PRO A 186 -11.70 14.64 -5.11
N LEU A 187 -12.67 15.42 -5.56
CA LEU A 187 -12.52 16.33 -6.70
C LEU A 187 -12.40 17.78 -6.23
N HIS A 188 -11.80 18.65 -7.04
CA HIS A 188 -11.80 20.11 -6.83
C HIS A 188 -11.36 20.57 -5.43
N LEU A 189 -10.27 20.01 -4.91
CA LEU A 189 -9.68 20.45 -3.64
C LEU A 189 -9.15 21.89 -3.75
N THR A 190 -9.63 22.78 -2.89
CA THR A 190 -9.20 24.17 -2.76
C THR A 190 -8.70 24.46 -1.34
N ALA A 191 -7.94 25.54 -1.18
CA ALA A 191 -7.45 26.02 0.11
C ALA A 191 -7.47 27.55 0.16
N THR A 192 -7.83 28.14 1.30
CA THR A 192 -7.80 29.59 1.51
C THR A 192 -6.38 30.11 1.70
N GLN A 193 -6.19 31.41 1.47
CA GLN A 193 -4.88 32.08 1.55
C GLN A 193 -4.89 33.34 2.43
N ASP A 194 -6.05 33.68 2.99
CA ASP A 194 -6.40 34.99 3.53
C ASP A 194 -7.05 34.93 4.92
N LEU A 195 -7.10 33.75 5.54
CA LEU A 195 -7.67 33.57 6.87
C LEU A 195 -6.61 33.73 7.97
N PRO A 196 -6.90 34.48 9.06
CA PRO A 196 -5.97 34.62 10.17
C PRO A 196 -5.81 33.28 10.89
N ARG A 197 -4.56 32.79 10.98
CA ARG A 197 -4.18 31.57 11.73
C ARG A 197 -4.99 30.31 11.40
N SER A 198 -5.55 30.26 10.20
CA SER A 198 -6.35 29.14 9.72
C SER A 198 -6.18 28.98 8.22
N ILE A 199 -6.25 27.75 7.74
CA ILE A 199 -6.35 27.42 6.32
C ILE A 199 -7.57 26.52 6.17
N HIS A 200 -8.61 27.02 5.51
CA HIS A 200 -9.81 26.26 5.20
C HIS A 200 -9.60 25.49 3.90
N LEU A 201 -9.82 24.18 3.96
CA LEU A 201 -9.83 23.28 2.81
C LEU A 201 -11.26 22.88 2.49
N GLU A 202 -11.61 22.87 1.21
CA GLU A 202 -12.89 22.38 0.72
C GLU A 202 -12.66 21.53 -0.53
N TRP A 203 -13.48 20.50 -0.71
CA TRP A 203 -13.45 19.64 -1.90
C TRP A 203 -14.84 19.11 -2.23
N GLN A 204 -15.00 18.59 -3.44
CA GLN A 204 -16.18 17.80 -3.81
C GLN A 204 -15.99 16.32 -3.44
N PRO A 205 -17.07 15.62 -3.06
CA PRO A 205 -17.00 14.19 -2.73
C PRO A 205 -16.35 13.33 -3.80
N SER A 206 -15.75 12.22 -3.38
CA SER A 206 -15.32 11.19 -4.33
C SER A 206 -16.53 10.66 -5.13
N PRO A 207 -16.40 10.42 -6.44
CA PRO A 207 -17.45 9.78 -7.24
C PRO A 207 -17.62 8.27 -6.92
N THR A 208 -16.82 7.70 -6.02
CA THR A 208 -16.93 6.28 -5.65
C THR A 208 -18.08 6.07 -4.68
N PRO A 209 -19.06 5.22 -5.02
CA PRO A 209 -20.18 4.95 -4.13
C PRO A 209 -19.68 4.09 -2.97
N ASP A 210 -19.87 4.54 -1.71
CA ASP A 210 -19.43 3.91 -0.44
C ASP A 210 -18.21 4.52 0.28
N VAL A 211 -17.73 5.69 -0.16
CA VAL A 211 -16.78 6.50 0.62
C VAL A 211 -17.42 6.96 1.94
N VAL A 212 -16.71 6.72 3.04
CA VAL A 212 -17.20 7.01 4.41
C VAL A 212 -16.42 8.11 5.11
N TYR A 213 -15.17 8.36 4.72
CA TYR A 213 -14.38 9.48 5.24
C TYR A 213 -13.22 9.85 4.32
N TYR A 214 -12.57 10.97 4.63
CA TYR A 214 -11.40 11.49 3.96
C TYR A 214 -10.21 11.58 4.93
N LYS A 215 -8.99 11.42 4.41
CA LYS A 215 -7.77 11.74 5.13
C LYS A 215 -7.12 12.97 4.51
N VAL A 216 -6.74 13.91 5.37
CA VAL A 216 -6.02 15.13 4.99
C VAL A 216 -4.55 14.95 5.31
N TYR A 217 -3.71 15.27 4.34
CA TYR A 217 -2.26 15.26 4.47
C TYR A 217 -1.70 16.65 4.22
N ARG A 218 -0.64 17.01 4.95
CA ARG A 218 -0.03 18.35 4.91
C ARG A 218 1.49 18.28 4.78
N SER A 219 2.06 19.22 4.05
CA SER A 219 3.51 19.42 3.92
C SER A 219 3.85 20.92 3.92
N PRO A 220 4.99 21.34 4.49
CA PRO A 220 5.50 22.71 4.31
C PRO A 220 6.08 22.97 2.90
N PHE A 221 6.31 21.92 2.09
CA PHE A 221 6.87 22.03 0.74
C PHE A 221 6.05 21.24 -0.28
N ALA A 222 5.89 21.79 -1.49
CA ALA A 222 5.08 21.19 -2.56
C ALA A 222 5.53 19.76 -2.93
N ASN A 223 6.86 19.57 -3.02
CA ASN A 223 7.49 18.34 -3.52
C ASN A 223 8.11 17.47 -2.41
N ALA A 224 7.62 17.59 -1.18
CA ALA A 224 8.09 16.80 -0.04
C ALA A 224 7.10 15.71 0.39
N PHE A 225 7.48 14.94 1.40
CA PHE A 225 6.59 13.96 2.03
C PHE A 225 5.45 14.67 2.76
N TYR A 226 4.22 14.20 2.52
CA TYR A 226 3.03 14.72 3.18
C TYR A 226 2.72 13.89 4.41
N ILE A 227 2.51 14.57 5.54
CA ILE A 227 2.24 13.94 6.83
C ILE A 227 0.73 13.91 7.06
N TYR A 228 0.22 12.79 7.55
CA TYR A 228 -1.18 12.66 7.95
C TYR A 228 -1.54 13.72 9.00
N ARG A 229 -2.56 14.53 8.70
CA ARG A 229 -2.99 15.66 9.53
C ARG A 229 -4.32 15.38 10.22
N ALA A 230 -5.30 14.86 9.49
CA ALA A 230 -6.65 14.68 10.02
C ALA A 230 -7.46 13.63 9.27
N LYS A 231 -8.52 13.16 9.92
CA LYS A 231 -9.61 12.37 9.36
C LYS A 231 -10.92 13.15 9.52
N THR A 232 -11.74 13.20 8.49
CA THR A 232 -13.04 13.87 8.50
C THR A 232 -14.03 13.12 7.61
N ASP A 233 -15.29 13.03 8.01
CA ASP A 233 -16.40 12.54 7.17
C ASP A 233 -17.03 13.65 6.32
N LYS A 234 -16.63 14.91 6.55
CA LYS A 234 -17.07 16.08 5.80
C LYS A 234 -16.22 16.32 4.57
N THR A 235 -16.71 17.18 3.68
CA THR A 235 -16.01 17.64 2.48
C THR A 235 -15.18 18.90 2.69
N PHE A 236 -14.86 19.21 3.95
CA PHE A 236 -14.04 20.36 4.32
C PHE A 236 -13.21 20.05 5.57
N PHE A 237 -12.14 20.82 5.76
CA PHE A 237 -11.28 20.76 6.93
C PHE A 237 -10.63 22.12 7.22
N ASP A 238 -10.73 22.59 8.46
CA ASP A 238 -10.06 23.81 8.93
C ASP A 238 -8.74 23.45 9.62
N ASP A 239 -7.61 23.72 8.97
CA ASP A 239 -6.30 23.57 9.59
C ASP A 239 -5.90 24.83 10.37
N ARG A 240 -5.88 24.73 11.70
CA ARG A 240 -5.38 25.80 12.56
C ARG A 240 -3.85 25.84 12.53
N VAL A 241 -3.32 27.03 12.33
CA VAL A 241 -1.89 27.32 12.18
C VAL A 241 -1.54 28.48 13.10
N ASP A 242 -0.60 28.28 14.03
CA ASP A 242 -0.32 29.24 15.08
C ASP A 242 0.41 30.51 14.61
N ASP A 243 1.02 30.45 13.43
CA ASP A 243 1.81 31.53 12.85
C ASP A 243 1.07 32.23 11.70
N ASP A 244 1.37 33.52 11.54
CA ASP A 244 0.83 34.36 10.47
C ASP A 244 1.70 34.24 9.19
N GLY A 245 1.09 34.36 8.01
CA GLY A 245 1.78 34.26 6.71
C GLY A 245 2.43 32.90 6.38
N LYS A 246 2.11 31.81 7.07
CA LYS A 246 2.62 30.48 6.75
C LYS A 246 1.94 29.88 5.54
N ILE A 247 2.73 29.20 4.72
CA ILE A 247 2.29 28.46 3.54
C ILE A 247 2.38 26.97 3.84
N TYR A 248 1.33 26.24 3.47
CA TYR A 248 1.29 24.79 3.51
C TYR A 248 0.69 24.24 2.23
N TYR A 249 1.03 22.99 1.95
CA TYR A 249 0.53 22.23 0.83
C TYR A 249 -0.30 21.07 1.35
N TYR A 250 -1.44 20.81 0.72
CA TYR A 250 -2.40 19.81 1.16
C TYR A 250 -2.74 18.83 0.06
N LYS A 251 -2.97 17.58 0.48
CA LYS A 251 -3.52 16.50 -0.34
C LYS A 251 -4.62 15.82 0.46
N VAL A 252 -5.67 15.36 -0.21
CA VAL A 252 -6.78 14.66 0.42
C VAL A 252 -7.04 13.36 -0.31
N SER A 253 -7.20 12.27 0.43
CA SER A 253 -7.62 10.96 -0.09
C SER A 253 -9.01 10.59 0.45
N ALA A 254 -9.71 9.74 -0.28
CA ALA A 254 -11.00 9.17 0.11
C ALA A 254 -10.80 7.75 0.65
N VAL A 255 -11.60 7.36 1.65
CA VAL A 255 -11.58 6.00 2.20
C VAL A 255 -12.98 5.40 2.19
N ASP A 256 -13.10 4.20 1.66
CA ASP A 256 -14.37 3.47 1.56
C ASP A 256 -14.74 2.71 2.83
N LYS A 257 -15.98 2.19 2.87
CA LYS A 257 -16.50 1.41 4.01
C LYS A 257 -15.71 0.14 4.32
N ASP A 258 -14.95 -0.37 3.35
CA ASP A 258 -14.12 -1.56 3.48
C ASP A 258 -12.68 -1.22 3.91
N GLY A 259 -12.38 0.07 4.10
CA GLY A 259 -11.10 0.59 4.55
C GLY A 259 -10.08 0.83 3.43
N LEU A 260 -10.46 0.72 2.16
CA LEU A 260 -9.58 0.99 1.03
C LEU A 260 -9.41 2.50 0.85
N GLU A 261 -8.16 2.95 0.74
CA GLU A 261 -7.81 4.35 0.54
C GLU A 261 -7.50 4.64 -0.93
N SER A 262 -8.00 5.77 -1.42
CA SER A 262 -7.71 6.23 -2.78
C SER A 262 -6.23 6.54 -2.95
N PRO A 263 -5.69 6.44 -4.18
CA PRO A 263 -4.40 7.05 -4.48
C PRO A 263 -4.37 8.52 -4.03
N ILE A 264 -3.26 8.94 -3.43
CA ILE A 264 -3.06 10.33 -3.04
C ILE A 264 -2.81 11.14 -4.33
N PRO A 265 -3.52 12.26 -4.57
CA PRO A 265 -3.31 13.07 -5.76
C PRO A 265 -1.86 13.56 -5.91
N ASP A 266 -1.32 13.58 -7.13
CA ASP A 266 0.04 14.03 -7.39
C ASP A 266 0.20 15.54 -7.15
N VAL A 267 -0.79 16.32 -7.58
CA VAL A 267 -0.80 17.78 -7.47
C VAL A 267 -1.38 18.19 -6.11
N PRO A 268 -0.63 18.90 -5.26
CA PRO A 268 -1.16 19.46 -4.03
C PRO A 268 -1.88 20.79 -4.26
N VAL A 269 -2.71 21.19 -3.30
CA VAL A 269 -3.22 22.56 -3.21
C VAL A 269 -2.37 23.39 -2.24
N MET A 270 -2.08 24.64 -2.58
CA MET A 270 -1.40 25.58 -1.69
C MET A 270 -2.43 26.40 -0.91
N GLY A 271 -2.32 26.39 0.42
CA GLY A 271 -3.03 27.32 1.31
C GLY A 271 -2.06 28.14 2.15
N SER A 272 -2.51 29.29 2.60
CA SER A 272 -1.74 30.14 3.51
C SER A 272 -2.60 30.82 4.55
N THR A 273 -2.02 31.08 5.72
CA THR A 273 -2.62 32.00 6.68
C THR A 273 -2.38 33.43 6.23
N LEU A 274 -3.28 34.34 6.60
CA LEU A 274 -3.15 35.77 6.35
C LEU A 274 -1.79 36.30 6.84
N THR A 275 -1.09 37.07 6.00
CA THR A 275 0.19 37.71 6.33
C THR A 275 -0.03 38.88 7.29
N ARG A 276 1.00 39.24 8.06
CA ARG A 276 0.96 40.46 8.87
C ARG A 276 0.76 41.71 7.97
N PRO A 277 0.11 42.76 8.48
CA PRO A 277 0.12 44.09 7.88
C PRO A 277 1.54 44.61 7.66
N SER A 278 1.73 45.39 6.60
CA SER A 278 2.99 46.10 6.36
C SER A 278 3.21 47.16 7.46
N PRO A 279 4.46 47.42 7.87
CA PRO A 279 4.74 48.45 8.86
C PRO A 279 4.34 49.85 8.34
N PRO A 280 3.72 50.71 9.16
CA PRO A 280 3.41 52.08 8.77
C PRO A 280 4.69 52.92 8.63
N THR A 281 4.63 53.97 7.82
CA THR A 281 5.78 54.87 7.58
C THR A 281 5.58 56.19 8.30
N ILE A 282 6.47 56.56 9.22
CA ILE A 282 6.41 57.87 9.89
C ILE A 282 6.85 58.95 8.89
N THR A 283 5.93 59.83 8.51
CA THR A 283 6.17 60.89 7.52
C THR A 283 6.56 62.21 8.15
N ALA A 284 6.19 62.45 9.41
CA ALA A 284 6.64 63.63 10.15
C ALA A 284 6.74 63.36 11.66
N ALA A 285 7.81 63.85 12.27
CA ALA A 285 7.99 63.86 13.71
C ALA A 285 8.53 65.24 14.13
N LYS A 286 7.80 65.97 14.97
CA LYS A 286 8.22 67.30 15.44
C LYS A 286 7.75 67.58 16.86
N THR A 287 8.44 68.49 17.55
CA THR A 287 8.02 69.01 18.85
C THR A 287 7.37 70.38 18.71
N ALA A 288 6.21 70.60 19.34
CA ALA A 288 5.54 71.90 19.39
C ALA A 288 4.84 72.07 20.76
N PHE A 289 4.94 73.26 21.37
CA PHE A 289 4.31 73.58 22.66
C PHE A 289 4.56 72.54 23.77
N SER A 290 5.80 72.03 23.86
CA SER A 290 6.19 70.95 24.78
C SER A 290 5.49 69.60 24.56
N GLN A 291 5.00 69.35 23.34
CA GLN A 291 4.36 68.10 22.93
C GLN A 291 5.08 67.50 21.72
N GLY A 292 5.13 66.17 21.63
CA GLY A 292 5.61 65.46 20.45
C GLY A 292 4.46 65.18 19.50
N ILE A 293 4.59 65.55 18.23
CA ILE A 293 3.61 65.27 17.18
C ILE A 293 4.24 64.30 16.20
N ILE A 294 3.59 63.16 15.99
CA ILE A 294 4.03 62.09 15.10
C ILE A 294 2.90 61.83 14.11
N ILE A 295 3.21 61.86 12.82
CA ILE A 295 2.29 61.64 11.71
C ILE A 295 2.89 60.52 10.86
N TRP A 296 2.04 59.60 10.41
CA TRP A 296 2.44 58.48 9.58
C TRP A 296 1.48 58.26 8.42
N GLU A 297 1.87 57.38 7.52
CA GLU A 297 1.02 56.78 6.50
C GLU A 297 0.85 55.28 6.78
N PRO A 298 -0.33 54.70 6.48
CA PRO A 298 -0.56 53.26 6.59
C PRO A 298 0.46 52.46 5.80
N GLY A 299 0.80 51.26 6.29
CA GLY A 299 1.69 50.35 5.57
C GLY A 299 0.98 49.64 4.43
N ASP A 300 -0.30 49.29 4.61
CA ASP A 300 -1.18 48.77 3.56
C ASP A 300 -2.65 49.18 3.78
N ASP A 301 -3.57 48.66 2.96
CA ASP A 301 -4.98 49.02 2.96
C ASP A 301 -5.82 48.35 4.07
N ARG A 302 -5.18 47.53 4.92
CA ARG A 302 -5.86 46.78 6.00
C ARG A 302 -5.84 47.51 7.34
N ALA A 303 -5.17 48.66 7.43
CA ALA A 303 -5.01 49.44 8.66
C ALA A 303 -6.36 49.82 9.28
N GLU A 304 -6.67 49.25 10.45
CA GLU A 304 -7.89 49.58 11.21
C GLU A 304 -7.57 50.52 12.38
N LYS A 305 -6.44 50.29 13.04
CA LYS A 305 -5.96 51.11 14.17
C LYS A 305 -4.46 50.97 14.35
N TYR A 306 -3.90 51.85 15.19
CA TYR A 306 -2.46 51.89 15.49
C TYR A 306 -2.19 51.82 16.99
N ASP A 307 -1.03 51.24 17.31
CA ASP A 307 -0.37 51.34 18.59
C ASP A 307 0.91 52.18 18.43
N VAL A 308 1.11 53.19 19.27
CA VAL A 308 2.35 53.96 19.32
C VAL A 308 3.19 53.50 20.52
N ILE A 309 4.39 53.00 20.24
CA ILE A 309 5.34 52.56 21.25
C ILE A 309 6.35 53.68 21.48
N ARG A 310 6.37 54.21 22.70
CA ARG A 310 7.34 55.21 23.16
C ARG A 310 8.35 54.55 24.08
N THR A 311 9.64 54.71 23.78
CA THR A 311 10.73 54.27 24.65
C THR A 311 11.65 55.42 25.01
N HIS A 312 12.19 55.42 26.21
CA HIS A 312 13.20 56.37 26.65
C HIS A 312 14.09 55.76 27.73
N TRP A 313 15.23 56.39 27.98
CA TRP A 313 16.15 55.98 29.05
C TRP A 313 15.92 56.85 30.28
N GLU A 314 15.79 56.22 31.44
CA GLU A 314 15.77 56.87 32.75
C GLU A 314 16.94 56.32 33.58
N GLY A 315 18.06 57.04 33.58
CA GLY A 315 19.32 56.51 34.12
C GLY A 315 19.83 55.32 33.29
N LEU A 316 19.88 54.14 33.91
CA LEU A 316 20.32 52.88 33.27
C LEU A 316 19.14 51.98 32.84
N SER A 317 17.89 52.34 33.13
CA SER A 317 16.72 51.55 32.71
C SER A 317 16.09 52.11 31.43
N ARG A 318 15.58 51.21 30.59
CA ARG A 318 14.80 51.56 29.39
C ARG A 318 13.32 51.43 29.70
N GLU A 319 12.64 52.55 29.76
CA GLU A 319 11.21 52.63 30.00
C GLU A 319 10.43 52.56 28.67
N THR A 320 9.38 51.74 28.62
CA THR A 320 8.54 51.53 27.43
C THR A 320 7.08 51.75 27.76
N ARG A 321 6.39 52.55 26.95
CA ARG A 321 4.95 52.79 27.06
C ARG A 321 4.28 52.62 25.71
N THR A 322 3.20 51.84 25.67
CA THR A 322 2.38 51.66 24.46
C THR A 322 1.07 52.42 24.60
N PHE A 323 0.76 53.24 23.60
CA PHE A 323 -0.52 53.93 23.45
C PHE A 323 -1.34 53.19 22.40
N THR A 324 -2.50 52.66 22.79
CA THR A 324 -3.31 51.77 21.94
C THR A 324 -4.56 52.44 21.40
N ASN A 325 -5.22 51.82 20.41
CA ASN A 325 -6.51 52.24 19.85
C ASN A 325 -6.49 53.65 19.25
N ILE A 326 -5.45 53.96 18.46
CA ILE A 326 -5.37 55.20 17.70
C ILE A 326 -5.98 54.94 16.32
N TYR A 327 -7.10 55.59 16.01
CA TYR A 327 -7.85 55.38 14.75
C TYR A 327 -7.49 56.38 13.63
N GLY A 328 -6.59 57.32 13.91
CA GLY A 328 -6.07 58.27 12.94
C GLY A 328 -4.59 58.06 12.67
N ASN A 329 -4.05 58.78 11.71
CA ASN A 329 -2.65 58.72 11.32
C ASN A 329 -1.75 59.73 12.05
N LYS A 330 -2.16 60.14 13.26
CA LYS A 330 -1.50 61.16 14.06
C LYS A 330 -1.58 60.84 15.55
N PHE A 331 -0.45 60.96 16.24
CA PHE A 331 -0.35 60.89 17.68
C PHE A 331 0.28 62.16 18.24
N VAL A 332 -0.21 62.57 19.42
CA VAL A 332 0.31 63.72 20.15
C VAL A 332 0.69 63.28 21.55
N ASP A 333 2.00 63.22 21.84
CA ASP A 333 2.50 62.99 23.18
C ASP A 333 2.49 64.28 23.99
N LYS A 334 1.52 64.40 24.91
CA LYS A 334 1.33 65.57 25.77
C LYS A 334 2.20 65.59 27.02
N PHE A 335 2.93 64.51 27.32
CA PHE A 335 3.61 64.31 28.60
C PHE A 335 5.11 64.10 28.45
N MET A 336 5.71 64.67 27.39
CA MET A 336 7.15 64.68 27.22
C MET A 336 7.81 65.63 28.23
N LYS A 337 8.81 65.14 28.97
CA LYS A 337 9.64 65.95 29.86
C LYS A 337 10.81 66.57 29.09
N PRO A 338 11.14 67.87 29.30
CA PRO A 338 12.35 68.48 28.73
C PRO A 338 13.63 67.77 29.18
N GLY A 339 14.63 67.71 28.30
CA GLY A 339 15.91 67.06 28.59
C GLY A 339 15.94 65.53 28.42
N ILE A 340 14.82 64.89 28.07
CA ILE A 340 14.74 63.45 27.80
C ILE A 340 14.53 63.19 26.30
N LYS A 341 15.33 62.30 25.72
CA LYS A 341 15.13 61.79 24.36
C LYS A 341 14.13 60.64 24.37
N TYR A 342 13.08 60.76 23.56
CA TYR A 342 12.07 59.73 23.38
C TYR A 342 12.15 59.17 21.97
N THR A 343 12.17 57.85 21.86
CA THR A 343 12.09 57.11 20.58
C THR A 343 10.68 56.60 20.40
N TYR A 344 10.09 56.84 19.22
CA TYR A 344 8.75 56.40 18.87
C TYR A 344 8.76 55.44 17.70
N ARG A 345 7.89 54.43 17.78
CA ARG A 345 7.55 53.53 16.68
C ARG A 345 6.03 53.39 16.60
N VAL A 346 5.51 53.19 15.41
CA VAL A 346 4.09 52.97 15.17
C VAL A 346 3.90 51.53 14.70
N VAL A 347 2.93 50.82 15.26
CA VAL A 347 2.52 49.48 14.86
C VAL A 347 1.10 49.57 14.32
N GLU A 348 0.87 49.00 13.15
CA GLU A 348 -0.45 48.89 12.54
C GLU A 348 -1.15 47.60 12.98
N ILE A 349 -2.46 47.68 13.14
CA ILE A 349 -3.33 46.57 13.53
C ILE A 349 -4.49 46.52 12.54
N ASP A 350 -4.71 45.37 11.91
CA ASP A 350 -5.81 45.18 10.96
C ASP A 350 -7.15 44.82 11.64
N ARG A 351 -8.19 44.69 10.82
CA ARG A 351 -9.54 44.26 11.25
C ARG A 351 -9.57 42.88 11.92
N ASN A 352 -8.59 42.02 11.67
CA ASN A 352 -8.47 40.68 12.25
C ASN A 352 -7.61 40.69 13.53
N GLY A 353 -7.06 41.84 13.92
CA GLY A 353 -6.17 41.99 15.07
C GLY A 353 -4.71 41.59 14.80
N LEU A 354 -4.31 41.35 13.54
CA LEU A 354 -2.92 41.10 13.17
C LEU A 354 -2.11 42.37 13.30
N ARG A 355 -0.93 42.24 13.90
CA ARG A 355 0.00 43.36 14.14
C ARG A 355 1.11 43.35 13.11
N SER A 356 1.39 44.51 12.52
CA SER A 356 2.57 44.73 11.70
C SER A 356 3.85 44.64 12.54
N GLU A 357 4.99 44.59 11.85
CA GLU A 357 6.25 45.01 12.49
C GLU A 357 6.19 46.50 12.85
N PRO A 358 6.92 46.96 13.87
CA PRO A 358 7.03 48.38 14.17
C PRO A 358 7.64 49.17 13.00
N SER A 359 7.18 50.39 12.79
CA SER A 359 7.79 51.34 11.88
C SER A 359 9.28 51.57 12.21
N GLU A 360 9.99 52.16 11.26
CA GLU A 360 11.26 52.81 11.55
C GLU A 360 11.10 53.82 12.71
N ALA A 361 12.15 53.90 13.53
CA ALA A 361 12.12 54.69 14.75
C ALA A 361 12.38 56.16 14.47
N VAL A 362 11.65 57.05 15.14
CA VAL A 362 11.94 58.49 15.16
C VAL A 362 12.24 58.95 16.57
N GLU A 363 13.17 59.90 16.71
CA GLU A 363 13.51 60.50 17.99
C GLU A 363 12.92 61.91 18.11
N LEU A 364 12.34 62.20 19.28
CA LEU A 364 11.94 63.56 19.65
C LEU A 364 12.60 63.95 20.97
N TYR A 365 13.02 65.21 21.03
CA TYR A 365 13.69 65.80 22.17
C TYR A 365 13.18 67.22 22.36
N ILE A 366 12.88 67.57 23.61
CA ILE A 366 12.51 68.94 23.99
C ILE A 366 13.68 69.51 24.77
N GLU A 367 14.25 70.62 24.29
CA GLU A 367 15.32 71.30 24.99
C GLU A 367 14.87 71.76 26.40
N PRO A 368 15.69 71.55 27.44
CA PRO A 368 15.45 72.18 28.73
C PRO A 368 15.51 73.70 28.55
N GLY A 369 14.51 74.43 29.08
CA GLY A 369 14.52 75.89 29.04
C GLY A 369 15.80 76.44 29.67
N ARG A 370 16.50 77.33 28.97
CA ARG A 370 17.63 78.08 29.55
C ARG A 370 17.08 78.94 30.69
N ARG A 371 17.60 78.71 31.90
CA ARG A 371 17.35 79.56 33.07
C ARG A 371 18.01 80.91 32.90
#